data_AF-A0A1W9VKL2-F1
#
_entry.id   AF-A0A1W9VKL2-F1
#
_cell.length_a   1.000
_cell.length_b   1.000
_cell.length_c   1.000
_cell.angle_alpha   90.00
_cell.angle_beta   90.00
_cell.angle_gamma   90.00
#
_symmetry.space_group_name_H-M   'P 1'
#
loop_
_entity.id
_entity.type
_entity.pdbx_description
1 polymer ?
#
loop_
_entity_poly.entity_id
_entity_poly.type
_entity_poly.pdbx_seq_one_letter_code
_entity_poly.pdbx_strand_id
1 'polypeptide(L)'
;MKELLLKNIYTLIPIGLLSIYSISLIIQKILYFYIIRIKNRKNIALSLDRLLKGDFDEALKLIVKDRSPTADIIRFEGELLGRGDRHLFQYKVEAFAQRKIFEMEKNVSFLSMIANIATLIGLLGTVLGMIITFYTMMVTKSSDPFILAGGISQALLTTAAGLITAVPAMLCYSLFIEIIKRHISFMESSASEILALKES
;
A
#
# COMPACT_ATOMS: atom_id res chain seq x y z
N MET A 1 -29.47 -19.82 3.93
CA MET A 1 -28.15 -19.19 3.66
C MET A 1 -27.52 -19.63 2.34
N LYS A 2 -27.46 -20.94 2.02
CA LYS A 2 -26.95 -21.43 0.72
C LYS A 2 -27.75 -20.92 -0.50
N GLU A 3 -29.08 -20.86 -0.41
CA GLU A 3 -29.93 -20.30 -1.50
C GLU A 3 -29.72 -18.80 -1.74
N LEU A 4 -29.49 -18.03 -0.66
CA LEU A 4 -29.15 -16.60 -0.72
C LEU A 4 -27.79 -16.34 -1.38
N LEU A 5 -26.83 -17.25 -1.19
CA LEU A 5 -25.51 -17.19 -1.83
C LEU A 5 -25.58 -17.54 -3.33
N LEU A 6 -26.39 -18.54 -3.71
CA LEU A 6 -26.55 -18.97 -5.10
C LEU A 6 -27.23 -17.90 -5.99
N LYS A 7 -28.20 -17.15 -5.44
CA LYS A 7 -28.85 -16.04 -6.18
C LYS A 7 -27.96 -14.81 -6.39
N ASN A 8 -26.92 -14.63 -5.57
CA ASN A 8 -26.02 -13.47 -5.57
C ASN A 8 -24.63 -13.75 -6.16
N ILE A 9 -24.47 -14.90 -6.82
CA ILE A 9 -23.15 -15.37 -7.26
C ILE A 9 -22.44 -14.32 -8.15
N TYR A 10 -23.20 -13.58 -8.96
CA TYR A 10 -22.66 -12.59 -9.89
C TYR A 10 -21.99 -11.39 -9.21
N THR A 11 -22.47 -10.94 -8.04
CA THR A 11 -21.89 -9.79 -7.32
C THR A 11 -20.91 -10.23 -6.23
N LEU A 12 -21.13 -11.39 -5.61
CA LEU A 12 -20.27 -11.92 -4.57
C LEU A 12 -18.94 -12.49 -5.10
N ILE A 13 -18.92 -13.09 -6.30
CA ILE A 13 -17.67 -13.61 -6.90
C ILE A 13 -16.64 -12.48 -7.11
N PRO A 14 -16.97 -11.34 -7.75
CA PRO A 14 -16.04 -10.23 -7.89
C PRO A 14 -15.51 -9.70 -6.55
N ILE A 15 -16.37 -9.54 -5.55
CA ILE A 15 -15.97 -9.10 -4.20
C ILE A 15 -15.01 -10.11 -3.57
N GLY A 16 -15.30 -11.41 -3.68
CA GLY A 16 -14.44 -12.48 -3.19
C GLY A 16 -13.05 -12.47 -3.84
N LEU A 17 -12.97 -12.28 -5.16
CA LEU A 17 -11.69 -12.17 -5.87
C LEU A 17 -10.89 -10.94 -5.43
N LEU A 18 -11.56 -9.79 -5.28
CA LEU A 18 -10.95 -8.57 -4.76
C LEU A 18 -10.44 -8.74 -3.33
N SER A 19 -11.15 -9.51 -2.49
CA SER A 19 -10.75 -9.83 -1.13
C SER A 19 -9.48 -10.70 -1.07
N ILE A 20 -9.42 -11.76 -1.88
CA ILE A 20 -8.21 -12.60 -1.96
C ILE A 20 -7.02 -11.78 -2.46
N TYR A 21 -7.22 -10.95 -3.49
CA TYR A 21 -6.17 -10.11 -4.04
C TYR A 21 -5.71 -9.04 -3.04
N SER A 22 -6.62 -8.40 -2.30
CA SER A 22 -6.25 -7.41 -1.28
C SER A 22 -5.44 -8.04 -0.15
N ILE A 23 -5.84 -9.21 0.35
CA ILE A 23 -5.10 -9.95 1.37
C ILE A 23 -3.68 -10.30 0.88
N SER A 24 -3.55 -10.76 -0.37
CA SER A 24 -2.24 -11.03 -0.98
C SER A 24 -1.34 -9.79 -0.99
N LEU A 25 -1.87 -8.63 -1.38
CA LEU A 25 -1.12 -7.37 -1.38
C LEU A 25 -0.76 -6.91 0.03
N ILE A 26 -1.67 -7.05 0.99
CA ILE A 26 -1.42 -6.70 2.40
C ILE A 26 -0.27 -7.53 2.95
N ILE A 27 -0.30 -8.85 2.78
CA ILE A 27 0.76 -9.75 3.27
C ILE A 27 2.10 -9.40 2.60
N GLN A 28 2.11 -9.24 1.27
CA GLN A 28 3.32 -8.86 0.54
C GLN A 28 3.93 -7.56 1.09
N LYS A 29 3.11 -6.55 1.36
CA LYS A 29 3.57 -5.25 1.86
C LYS A 29 3.98 -5.28 3.32
N ILE A 30 3.30 -6.03 4.17
CA ILE A 30 3.72 -6.24 5.57
C ILE A 30 5.12 -6.85 5.59
N LEU A 31 5.35 -7.92 4.81
CA LEU A 31 6.66 -8.56 4.74
C LEU A 31 7.72 -7.61 4.18
N TYR A 32 7.41 -6.87 3.12
CA TYR A 32 8.31 -5.87 2.56
C TYR A 32 8.72 -4.82 3.59
N PHE A 33 7.76 -4.14 4.24
CA PHE A 33 8.06 -3.12 5.25
C PHE A 33 8.73 -3.69 6.51
N TYR A 34 8.45 -4.94 6.87
CA TYR A 34 9.17 -5.61 7.95
C TYR A 34 10.64 -5.83 7.62
N ILE A 35 10.96 -6.17 6.37
CA ILE A 35 12.35 -6.39 5.91
C ILE A 35 13.12 -5.07 5.80
N ILE A 36 12.51 -4.00 5.28
CA ILE A 36 13.17 -2.71 5.04
C ILE A 36 13.16 -1.77 6.26
N ARG A 37 12.64 -2.23 7.40
CA ARG A 37 12.60 -1.45 8.63
C ARG A 37 14.02 -1.12 9.09
N ILE A 38 14.22 0.13 9.51
CA ILE A 38 15.48 0.58 10.15
C ILE A 38 15.68 -0.24 11.43
N LYS A 39 16.72 -1.07 11.46
CA LYS A 39 17.01 -1.94 12.61
C LYS A 39 17.67 -1.17 13.74
N ASN A 40 18.57 -0.25 13.39
CA ASN A 40 19.30 0.53 14.38
C ASN A 40 19.46 1.98 13.93
N ARG A 41 18.56 2.85 14.41
CA ARG A 41 18.60 4.30 14.12
C ARG A 41 19.92 4.94 14.53
N LYS A 42 20.55 4.47 15.62
CA LYS A 42 21.84 5.00 16.07
C LYS A 42 22.95 4.71 15.05
N ASN A 43 22.95 3.52 14.45
CA ASN A 43 23.94 3.19 13.42
C ASN A 43 23.78 4.03 12.17
N ILE A 44 22.53 4.34 11.77
CA ILE A 44 22.29 5.25 10.62
C ILE A 44 22.82 6.66 10.94
N ALA A 45 22.45 7.21 12.10
CA ALA A 45 22.95 8.53 12.52
C ALA A 45 24.48 8.58 12.62
N LEU A 46 25.09 7.54 13.20
CA LEU A 46 26.55 7.43 13.30
C LEU A 46 27.21 7.25 11.92
N SER A 47 26.57 6.52 11.01
CA SER A 47 27.10 6.37 9.63
C SER A 47 27.04 7.67 8.86
N LEU A 48 25.99 8.49 9.06
CA LEU A 48 25.93 9.83 8.50
C LEU A 48 27.09 10.67 9.06
N ASP A 49 27.23 10.78 10.39
CA ASP A 49 28.33 11.53 11.02
C ASP A 49 29.74 11.10 10.54
N ARG A 50 29.95 9.79 10.36
CA ARG A 50 31.22 9.27 9.79
C ARG A 50 31.40 9.61 8.32
N LEU A 51 30.34 9.53 7.54
CA LEU A 51 30.36 9.95 6.14
C LEU A 51 30.63 11.46 6.03
N LEU A 52 30.07 12.27 6.95
CA LEU A 52 30.33 13.70 7.03
C LEU A 52 31.80 14.03 7.32
N LYS A 53 32.49 13.16 8.08
CA LYS A 53 33.92 13.29 8.41
C LYS A 53 34.85 12.75 7.33
N GLY A 54 34.32 12.20 6.23
CA GLY A 54 35.10 11.58 5.16
C GLY A 54 35.53 10.14 5.44
N ASP A 55 35.10 9.54 6.55
CA ASP A 55 35.39 8.15 6.91
C ASP A 55 34.41 7.17 6.23
N PHE A 56 34.48 7.08 4.90
CA PHE A 56 33.52 6.30 4.09
C PHE A 56 33.46 4.81 4.48
N ASP A 57 34.62 4.18 4.72
CA ASP A 57 34.68 2.75 5.07
C ASP A 57 34.05 2.45 6.43
N GLU A 58 34.21 3.34 7.42
CA GLU A 58 33.56 3.22 8.72
C GLU A 58 32.04 3.41 8.60
N ALA A 59 31.61 4.41 7.83
CA ALA A 59 30.19 4.68 7.59
C ALA A 59 29.49 3.46 6.98
N LEU A 60 30.09 2.85 5.95
CA LEU A 60 29.55 1.66 5.30
C LEU A 60 29.48 0.46 6.24
N LYS A 61 30.52 0.22 7.06
CA LYS A 61 30.55 -0.88 8.05
C LYS A 61 29.39 -0.83 9.04
N LEU A 62 28.99 0.36 9.48
CA LEU A 62 27.91 0.55 10.45
C LEU A 62 26.53 0.16 9.90
N ILE A 63 26.35 0.22 8.58
CA ILE A 63 25.07 -0.04 7.89
C ILE A 63 25.06 -1.31 7.05
N VAL A 64 26.12 -2.13 7.04
CA VAL A 64 26.21 -3.37 6.23
C VAL A 64 24.99 -4.28 6.38
N LYS A 65 24.46 -4.40 7.61
CA LYS A 65 23.33 -5.30 7.92
C LYS A 65 21.96 -4.64 7.77
N ASP A 66 21.91 -3.33 7.51
CA ASP A 66 20.66 -2.58 7.38
C ASP A 66 20.15 -2.68 5.93
N ARG A 67 18.85 -2.91 5.73
CA ARG A 67 18.24 -2.99 4.39
C ARG A 67 17.25 -1.86 4.16
N SER A 68 17.33 -0.81 4.99
CA SER A 68 16.46 0.34 4.86
C SER A 68 16.84 1.19 3.64
N PRO A 69 15.85 1.86 3.04
CA PRO A 69 16.09 2.76 1.91
C PRO A 69 17.10 3.88 2.24
N THR A 70 17.14 4.35 3.49
CA THR A 70 18.12 5.34 3.95
C THR A 70 19.54 4.78 3.93
N ALA A 71 19.74 3.54 4.39
CA ALA A 71 21.05 2.89 4.30
C ALA A 71 21.49 2.66 2.83
N ASP A 72 20.54 2.37 1.95
CA ASP A 72 20.82 2.22 0.52
C ASP A 72 21.29 3.55 -0.13
N ILE A 73 20.74 4.71 0.28
CA ILE A 73 21.21 6.03 -0.17
C ILE A 73 22.66 6.27 0.29
N ILE A 74 22.94 6.07 1.58
CA ILE A 74 24.28 6.27 2.16
C ILE A 74 25.33 5.39 1.44
N ARG A 75 24.97 4.16 1.09
CA ARG A 75 25.84 3.27 0.31
C ARG A 75 26.08 3.78 -1.10
N PHE A 76 25.00 4.13 -1.79
CA PHE A 76 25.08 4.62 -3.16
C PHE A 76 25.96 5.87 -3.24
N GLU A 77 25.85 6.76 -2.26
CA GLU A 77 26.67 7.97 -2.15
C GLU A 77 28.14 7.67 -1.85
N GLY A 78 28.42 6.77 -0.90
CA GLY A 78 29.79 6.32 -0.61
C GLY A 78 30.48 5.73 -1.85
N GLU A 79 29.76 4.94 -2.65
CA GLU A 79 30.26 4.40 -3.91
C GLU A 79 30.50 5.48 -4.98
N LEU A 80 29.63 6.49 -5.05
CA LEU A 80 29.74 7.57 -6.04
C LEU A 80 30.90 8.53 -5.72
N LEU A 81 31.11 8.84 -4.45
CA LEU A 81 32.21 9.69 -3.98
C LEU A 81 33.57 9.07 -4.32
N GLY A 82 33.70 7.74 -4.21
CA GLY A 82 34.91 7.02 -4.63
C GLY A 82 35.19 7.07 -6.14
N ARG A 83 34.21 7.41 -6.98
CA ARG A 83 34.33 7.42 -8.46
C ARG A 83 34.62 8.81 -9.06
N GLY A 84 34.63 9.88 -8.26
CA GLY A 84 35.04 11.22 -8.71
C GLY A 84 34.08 11.95 -9.67
N ASP A 85 32.90 11.39 -9.94
CA ASP A 85 31.98 11.86 -10.97
C ASP A 85 31.07 12.99 -10.43
N ARG A 86 31.65 14.18 -10.24
CA ARG A 86 31.06 15.26 -9.42
C ARG A 86 29.85 15.96 -10.04
N HIS A 87 29.80 16.09 -11.37
CA HIS A 87 28.81 16.92 -12.07
C HIS A 87 27.42 16.28 -12.14
N LEU A 88 27.33 14.96 -12.04
CA LEU A 88 26.08 14.18 -12.10
C LEU A 88 25.65 13.63 -10.75
N PHE A 89 26.35 13.96 -9.67
CA PHE A 89 26.15 13.36 -8.35
C PHE A 89 24.73 13.58 -7.82
N GLN A 90 24.29 14.84 -7.74
CA GLN A 90 22.96 15.18 -7.25
C GLN A 90 21.86 14.49 -8.06
N TYR A 91 21.96 14.57 -9.39
CA TYR A 91 21.01 13.90 -10.28
C TYR A 91 20.95 12.38 -10.05
N LYS A 92 22.10 11.73 -9.86
CA LYS A 92 22.17 10.28 -9.60
C LYS A 92 21.55 9.92 -8.24
N VAL A 93 21.78 10.71 -7.20
CA VAL A 93 21.21 10.50 -5.85
C VAL A 93 19.69 10.69 -5.87
N GLU A 94 19.22 11.79 -6.46
CA GLU A 94 17.78 12.06 -6.61
C GLU A 94 17.08 10.97 -7.42
N ALA A 95 17.66 10.55 -8.56
CA ALA A 95 17.11 9.46 -9.37
C ALA A 95 17.05 8.13 -8.59
N PHE A 96 18.07 7.84 -7.78
CA PHE A 96 18.09 6.65 -6.93
C PHE A 96 17.01 6.72 -5.84
N ALA A 97 16.87 7.87 -5.17
CA ALA A 97 15.85 8.10 -4.16
C ALA A 97 14.44 7.91 -4.77
N GLN A 98 14.16 8.54 -5.91
CA GLN A 98 12.87 8.41 -6.61
C GLN A 98 12.55 6.96 -6.98
N ARG A 99 13.55 6.18 -7.43
CA ARG A 99 13.36 4.76 -7.71
C ARG A 99 12.96 3.98 -6.46
N LYS A 100 13.60 4.26 -5.31
CA LYS A 100 13.27 3.62 -4.03
C LYS A 100 11.87 4.01 -3.55
N ILE A 101 11.49 5.28 -3.70
CA ILE A 101 10.13 5.75 -3.39
C ILE A 101 9.10 4.98 -4.22
N PHE A 102 9.30 4.91 -5.53
CA PHE A 102 8.43 4.18 -6.43
C PHE A 102 8.31 2.69 -6.05
N GLU A 103 9.41 2.03 -5.66
CA GLU A 103 9.38 0.64 -5.19
C GLU A 103 8.54 0.45 -3.91
N MET A 104 8.61 1.41 -2.98
CA MET A 104 7.81 1.39 -1.76
C MET A 104 6.32 1.62 -2.05
N GLU A 105 5.98 2.58 -2.92
CA GLU A 105 4.60 2.91 -3.30
C GLU A 105 3.94 1.88 -4.20
N LYS A 106 4.72 1.18 -5.03
CA LYS A 106 4.22 0.16 -5.96
C LYS A 106 3.28 -0.80 -5.25
N ASN A 107 2.13 -1.10 -5.84
CA ASN A 107 1.08 -1.98 -5.29
C ASN A 107 0.29 -1.43 -4.09
N VAL A 108 0.74 -0.37 -3.41
CA VAL A 108 -0.02 0.22 -2.27
C VAL A 108 -1.27 0.93 -2.76
N SER A 109 -1.18 1.71 -3.85
CA SER A 109 -2.34 2.41 -4.43
C SER A 109 -3.46 1.46 -4.89
N PHE A 110 -3.14 0.21 -5.23
CA PHE A 110 -4.14 -0.79 -5.57
C PHE A 110 -5.04 -1.15 -4.38
N LEU A 111 -4.57 -1.05 -3.13
CA LEU A 111 -5.41 -1.29 -1.95
C LEU A 111 -6.54 -0.26 -1.84
N SER A 112 -6.23 1.02 -2.08
CA SER A 112 -7.23 2.10 -2.14
C SER A 112 -8.23 1.86 -3.28
N MET A 113 -7.73 1.48 -4.46
CA MET A 113 -8.57 1.15 -5.61
C MET A 113 -9.51 -0.03 -5.30
N ILE A 114 -9.00 -1.12 -4.71
CA ILE A 114 -9.80 -2.28 -4.32
C ILE A 114 -10.87 -1.90 -3.29
N ALA A 115 -10.53 -1.09 -2.29
CA ALA A 115 -11.49 -0.65 -1.28
C ALA A 115 -12.67 0.12 -1.89
N ASN A 116 -12.37 1.05 -2.80
CA ASN A 116 -13.39 1.80 -3.52
C ASN A 116 -14.26 0.89 -4.41
N ILE A 117 -13.64 0.04 -5.22
CA ILE A 117 -14.36 -0.85 -6.13
C ILE A 117 -15.23 -1.86 -5.35
N ALA A 118 -14.71 -2.49 -4.29
CA ALA A 118 -15.47 -3.43 -3.48
C ALA A 118 -16.71 -2.78 -2.84
N THR A 119 -16.59 -1.53 -2.38
CA THR A 119 -17.72 -0.75 -1.84
C THR A 119 -18.76 -0.47 -2.92
N LEU A 120 -18.33 -0.03 -4.10
CA LEU A 120 -19.21 0.25 -5.23
C LEU A 120 -19.92 -1.00 -5.74
N ILE A 121 -19.24 -2.15 -5.80
CA ILE A 121 -19.86 -3.43 -6.18
C ILE A 121 -20.88 -3.86 -5.11
N GLY A 122 -20.60 -3.66 -3.83
CA GLY A 122 -21.55 -3.92 -2.75
C GLY A 122 -22.84 -3.11 -2.89
N LEU A 123 -22.70 -1.79 -3.14
CA LEU A 123 -23.82 -0.88 -3.41
C LEU A 123 -24.56 -1.24 -4.71
N LEU A 124 -23.85 -1.64 -5.77
CA LEU A 124 -24.49 -2.13 -6.98
C LEU A 124 -25.35 -3.36 -6.68
N GLY A 125 -24.87 -4.25 -5.82
CA GLY A 125 -25.61 -5.43 -5.37
C GLY A 125 -26.93 -5.09 -4.69
N THR A 126 -27.02 -4.02 -3.90
CA THR A 126 -28.30 -3.61 -3.30
C THR A 126 -29.28 -3.10 -4.34
N VAL A 127 -28.82 -2.28 -5.27
CA VAL A 127 -29.65 -1.72 -6.34
C VAL A 127 -30.21 -2.86 -7.19
N LEU A 128 -29.36 -3.80 -7.62
CA LEU A 128 -29.80 -4.96 -8.41
C LEU A 128 -30.76 -5.85 -7.63
N GLY A 129 -30.49 -6.12 -6.34
CA GLY A 129 -31.37 -6.91 -5.48
C GLY A 129 -32.78 -6.32 -5.39
N MET A 130 -32.89 -5.00 -5.19
CA MET A 130 -34.18 -4.31 -5.14
C MET A 130 -34.90 -4.30 -6.49
N ILE A 131 -34.19 -4.09 -7.60
CA ILE A 131 -34.77 -4.15 -8.95
C ILE A 131 -35.39 -5.53 -9.20
N ILE A 132 -34.66 -6.62 -8.91
CA ILE A 132 -35.15 -7.99 -9.10
C ILE A 132 -36.37 -8.27 -8.22
N THR A 133 -36.36 -7.76 -6.98
CA THR A 133 -37.43 -7.97 -6.02
C THR A 133 -38.73 -7.32 -6.49
N PHE A 134 -38.69 -6.03 -6.85
CA PHE A 134 -39.87 -5.34 -7.36
C PHE A 134 -40.36 -5.89 -8.70
N TYR A 135 -39.45 -6.29 -9.59
CA TYR A 135 -39.80 -6.96 -10.84
C TYR A 135 -40.56 -8.27 -10.58
N THR A 136 -40.08 -9.09 -9.63
CA THR A 136 -40.73 -10.35 -9.26
C THR A 136 -42.13 -10.12 -8.70
N MET A 137 -42.29 -9.15 -7.80
CA MET A 137 -43.62 -8.79 -7.25
C MET A 137 -44.59 -8.34 -8.35
N MET A 138 -44.12 -7.56 -9.32
CA MET A 138 -44.92 -7.10 -10.45
C MET A 138 -45.38 -8.27 -11.35
N VAL A 139 -44.46 -9.17 -11.71
CA VAL A 139 -44.77 -10.32 -12.58
C VAL A 139 -45.70 -11.32 -11.91
N THR A 140 -45.48 -11.58 -10.62
CA THR A 140 -46.30 -12.51 -9.83
C THR A 140 -47.64 -11.90 -9.38
N LYS A 141 -47.82 -10.58 -9.57
CA LYS A 141 -48.94 -9.80 -9.01
C LYS A 141 -49.12 -10.03 -7.51
N SER A 142 -48.02 -10.32 -6.80
CA SER A 142 -48.01 -10.65 -5.38
C SER A 142 -47.47 -9.47 -4.57
N SER A 143 -48.18 -9.12 -3.52
CA SER A 143 -47.74 -8.18 -2.48
C SER A 143 -47.20 -8.89 -1.25
N ASP A 144 -46.77 -10.15 -1.39
CA ASP A 144 -46.28 -10.96 -0.28
C ASP A 144 -45.06 -10.31 0.40
N PRO A 145 -45.17 -9.91 1.68
CA PRO A 145 -44.07 -9.33 2.44
C PRO A 145 -42.83 -10.22 2.52
N PHE A 146 -42.97 -11.55 2.42
CA PHE A 146 -41.84 -12.48 2.47
C PHE A 146 -40.93 -12.37 1.24
N ILE A 147 -41.50 -12.09 0.05
CA ILE A 147 -40.72 -11.86 -1.18
C ILE A 147 -39.86 -10.60 -1.02
N LEU A 148 -40.48 -9.52 -0.52
CA LEU A 148 -39.80 -8.25 -0.28
C LEU A 148 -38.67 -8.39 0.76
N ALA A 149 -38.97 -9.04 1.89
CA ALA A 149 -37.99 -9.27 2.96
C ALA A 149 -36.78 -10.10 2.48
N GLY A 150 -37.02 -11.12 1.66
CA GLY A 150 -35.95 -11.92 1.05
C GLY A 150 -35.04 -11.09 0.16
N GLY A 151 -35.62 -10.23 -0.67
CA GLY A 151 -34.90 -9.31 -1.55
C GLY A 151 -34.03 -8.30 -0.82
N ILE A 152 -34.58 -7.66 0.23
CA ILE A 152 -33.85 -6.72 1.07
C ILE A 152 -32.70 -7.42 1.81
N SER A 153 -32.96 -8.60 2.39
CA SER A 153 -31.92 -9.37 3.07
C SER A 153 -30.77 -9.73 2.11
N GLN A 154 -31.10 -10.12 0.89
CA GLN A 154 -30.14 -10.43 -0.17
C GLN A 154 -29.28 -9.21 -0.54
N ALA A 155 -29.92 -8.05 -0.72
CA ALA A 155 -29.27 -6.78 -1.01
C ALA A 155 -28.31 -6.35 0.11
N LEU A 156 -28.75 -6.44 1.38
CA LEU A 156 -27.91 -6.05 2.52
C LEU A 156 -26.67 -6.94 2.66
N LEU A 157 -26.78 -8.22 2.32
CA LEU A 157 -25.64 -9.15 2.38
C LEU A 157 -24.51 -8.77 1.40
N THR A 158 -24.84 -8.29 0.19
CA THR A 158 -23.82 -7.88 -0.79
C THR A 158 -23.07 -6.63 -0.34
N THR A 159 -23.78 -5.67 0.27
CA THR A 159 -23.15 -4.48 0.87
C THR A 159 -22.25 -4.86 2.03
N ALA A 160 -22.71 -5.73 2.93
CA ALA A 160 -21.90 -6.21 4.04
C ALA A 160 -20.62 -6.88 3.53
N ALA A 161 -20.69 -7.72 2.49
CA ALA A 161 -19.53 -8.35 1.88
C ALA A 161 -18.55 -7.33 1.27
N GLY A 162 -19.06 -6.31 0.57
CA GLY A 162 -18.26 -5.22 0.01
C GLY A 162 -17.52 -4.44 1.09
N LEU A 163 -18.21 -4.09 2.18
CA LEU A 163 -17.62 -3.36 3.32
C LEU A 163 -16.59 -4.20 4.08
N ILE A 164 -16.86 -5.48 4.33
CA ILE A 164 -15.90 -6.39 4.99
C ILE A 164 -14.60 -6.49 4.20
N THR A 165 -14.67 -6.37 2.87
CA THR A 165 -13.47 -6.37 2.00
C THR A 165 -12.80 -4.99 1.95
N ALA A 166 -13.58 -3.92 1.86
CA ALA A 166 -13.07 -2.57 1.67
C ALA A 166 -12.41 -1.97 2.92
N VAL A 167 -13.00 -2.19 4.10
CA VAL A 167 -12.52 -1.59 5.36
C VAL A 167 -11.07 -2.00 5.68
N PRO A 168 -10.71 -3.30 5.68
CA PRO A 168 -9.33 -3.71 5.93
C PRO A 168 -8.36 -3.20 4.86
N ALA A 169 -8.75 -3.21 3.59
CA ALA A 169 -7.92 -2.72 2.49
C ALA A 169 -7.60 -1.21 2.64
N MET A 170 -8.60 -0.41 3.00
CA MET A 170 -8.43 1.04 3.20
C MET A 170 -7.59 1.36 4.44
N LEU A 171 -7.77 0.61 5.53
CA LEU A 171 -6.95 0.73 6.74
C LEU A 171 -5.48 0.43 6.43
N CYS A 172 -5.20 -0.70 5.78
CA CYS A 172 -3.82 -1.06 5.40
C CYS A 172 -3.20 -0.05 4.44
N TYR A 173 -3.97 0.43 3.44
CA TYR A 173 -3.51 1.51 2.55
C TYR A 173 -3.04 2.73 3.34
N SER A 174 -3.88 3.21 4.26
CA SER A 174 -3.58 4.40 5.06
C SER A 174 -2.33 4.22 5.94
N LEU A 175 -2.18 3.05 6.55
CA LEU A 175 -0.99 2.72 7.35
C LEU A 175 0.28 2.64 6.51
N PHE A 176 0.23 2.02 5.33
CA PHE A 176 1.39 1.91 4.45
C PHE A 176 1.82 3.26 3.90
N ILE A 177 0.88 4.14 3.54
CA ILE A 177 1.21 5.51 3.11
C ILE A 177 1.94 6.28 4.22
N GLU A 178 1.50 6.16 5.48
CA GLU A 178 2.19 6.80 6.61
C GLU A 178 3.60 6.24 6.84
N ILE A 179 3.80 4.92 6.64
CA ILE A 179 5.12 4.30 6.72
C ILE A 179 6.03 4.82 5.58
N ILE A 180 5.50 4.90 4.35
CA ILE A 180 6.23 5.40 3.18
C ILE A 180 6.66 6.85 3.40
N LYS A 181 5.75 7.73 3.83
CA LYS A 181 6.05 9.14 4.11
C LYS A 181 7.19 9.30 5.12
N ARG A 182 7.20 8.48 6.18
CA ARG A 182 8.31 8.48 7.14
C ARG A 182 9.62 8.12 6.46
N HIS A 183 9.65 7.06 5.65
CA HIS A 183 10.85 6.67 4.92
C HIS A 183 11.33 7.75 3.94
N ILE A 184 10.42 8.39 3.20
CA ILE A 184 10.72 9.51 2.29
C ILE A 184 11.38 10.65 3.07
N SER A 185 10.76 11.10 4.17
CA SER A 185 11.30 12.19 4.99
C SER A 185 12.70 11.90 5.52
N PHE A 186 12.99 10.66 5.94
CA PHE A 186 14.35 10.26 6.35
C PHE A 186 15.32 10.25 5.18
N MET A 187 14.92 9.75 4.02
CA MET A 187 15.76 9.74 2.81
C MET A 187 16.12 11.15 2.33
N GLU A 188 15.13 12.05 2.26
CA GLU A 188 15.32 13.45 1.86
C GLU A 188 16.24 14.20 2.82
N SER A 189 16.07 13.97 4.14
CA SER A 189 16.92 14.58 5.16
C SER A 189 18.38 14.14 5.01
N SER A 190 18.62 12.83 4.84
CA SER A 190 19.97 12.29 4.63
C SER A 190 20.61 12.78 3.33
N ALA A 191 19.88 12.80 2.23
CA ALA A 191 20.38 13.32 0.96
C ALA A 191 20.74 14.81 1.05
N SER A 192 19.91 15.61 1.73
CA SER A 192 20.18 17.05 1.90
C SER A 192 21.43 17.32 2.74
N GLU A 193 21.62 16.58 3.84
CA GLU A 193 22.78 16.72 4.72
C GLU A 193 24.10 16.43 3.98
N ILE A 194 24.06 15.46 3.05
CA ILE A 194 25.23 15.04 2.28
C ILE A 194 25.51 15.98 1.11
N LEU A 195 24.48 16.52 0.46
CA LEU A 195 24.64 17.56 -0.56
C LEU A 195 25.24 18.85 0.04
N ALA A 196 24.77 19.28 1.23
CA ALA A 196 25.24 20.49 1.90
C ALA A 196 26.75 20.48 2.20
N LEU A 197 27.31 19.31 2.54
CA LEU A 197 28.75 19.18 2.76
C LEU A 197 29.58 19.37 1.50
N LYS A 198 29.03 19.08 0.33
CA LYS A 198 29.77 19.15 -0.92
C LYS A 198 29.84 20.59 -1.47
N GLU A 199 28.93 21.45 -1.02
CA GLU A 199 28.94 22.88 -1.32
C GLU A 199 29.84 23.70 -0.37
N SER A 200 30.32 23.09 0.72
CA SER A 200 31.25 23.67 1.71
C SER A 200 32.70 23.31 1.42
#